data_AF-A0A6N6KQ10-F1
#
_entry.id   AF-A0A6N6KQ10-F1
#
_cell.length_a   1.000
_cell.length_b   1.000
_cell.length_c   1.000
_cell.angle_alpha   90.00
_cell.angle_beta   90.00
_cell.angle_gamma   90.00
#
_symmetry.space_group_name_H-M   'P 1'
#
loop_
_entity.id
_entity.type
_entity.pdbx_description
1 polymer ?
#
loop_
_entity_poly.entity_id
_entity_poly.type
_entity_poly.pdbx_seq_one_letter_code
_entity_poly.pdbx_strand_id
1 'polypeptide(L)'
;MVFEINRGKMNQQEIINWLLEGDVAIQYQTHRDLLGIDRPDLRERISLEGWGSAFLAKRQPNQHWGLKFYQPKWTSSHYTLLDLRYLNINPRQPEATETVAKIAREEKTLDGGVNPSQNILQSDVCLNGMFMNYGCYFGVEAAEMNSVVDFVLSQKLPDGGFNCRFNRSGARHSSLHSTLSVAEGITEYEYNG
;
A
#
# COMPACT_ATOMS: atom_id res chain seq x y z
N MET A 1 -42.47 -9.30 -19.28
CA MET A 1 -41.36 -10.25 -19.41
C MET A 1 -40.47 -10.04 -18.20
N VAL A 2 -40.65 -10.83 -17.16
CA VAL A 2 -39.86 -10.76 -15.91
C VAL A 2 -38.64 -11.61 -16.15
N PHE A 3 -37.45 -11.02 -16.11
CA PHE A 3 -36.21 -11.78 -16.10
C PHE A 3 -36.14 -12.53 -14.76
N GLU A 4 -36.37 -13.84 -14.79
CA GLU A 4 -36.00 -14.72 -13.69
C GLU A 4 -34.48 -14.69 -13.56
N ILE A 5 -33.99 -13.92 -12.59
CA ILE A 5 -32.60 -14.03 -12.16
C ILE A 5 -32.54 -15.35 -11.38
N ASN A 6 -32.12 -16.41 -12.07
CA ASN A 6 -31.83 -17.69 -11.46
C ASN A 6 -30.63 -17.52 -10.51
N ARG A 7 -30.89 -17.17 -9.25
CA ARG A 7 -29.86 -17.01 -8.19
C ARG A 7 -29.41 -18.38 -7.67
N GLY A 8 -29.03 -19.28 -8.57
CA GLY A 8 -28.27 -20.47 -8.17
C GLY A 8 -26.98 -20.03 -7.50
N LYS A 9 -26.63 -20.61 -6.34
CA LYS A 9 -25.32 -20.38 -5.73
C LYS A 9 -24.26 -20.88 -6.72
N MET A 10 -23.36 -19.99 -7.14
CA MET A 10 -22.20 -20.39 -7.94
C MET A 10 -21.39 -21.42 -7.14
N ASN A 11 -20.99 -22.51 -7.80
CA ASN A 11 -20.03 -23.43 -7.22
C ASN A 11 -18.61 -22.85 -7.28
N GLN A 12 -17.67 -23.46 -6.56
CA GLN A 12 -16.31 -22.94 -6.45
C GLN A 12 -15.62 -22.77 -7.82
N GLN A 13 -15.83 -23.69 -8.76
CA GLN A 13 -15.24 -23.61 -10.09
C GLN A 13 -15.80 -22.44 -10.90
N GLU A 14 -17.11 -22.19 -10.80
CA GLU A 14 -17.76 -21.05 -11.45
C GLU A 14 -17.23 -19.73 -10.88
N ILE A 15 -16.99 -19.64 -9.56
CA ILE A 15 -16.41 -18.45 -8.93
C ILE A 15 -14.97 -18.22 -9.40
N ILE A 16 -14.15 -19.26 -9.46
CA ILE A 16 -12.76 -19.16 -9.97
C ILE A 16 -12.77 -18.68 -11.42
N ASN A 17 -13.61 -19.26 -12.28
CA ASN A 17 -13.70 -18.85 -13.68
C ASN A 17 -14.11 -17.37 -13.80
N TRP A 18 -15.08 -16.91 -13.02
CA TRP A 18 -15.49 -15.52 -12.99
C TRP A 18 -14.37 -14.57 -12.53
N LEU A 19 -13.58 -14.95 -11.51
CA LEU A 19 -12.42 -14.17 -11.08
C LEU A 19 -11.35 -14.10 -12.19
N LEU A 20 -11.12 -15.20 -12.91
CA LEU A 20 -10.16 -15.27 -14.02
C LEU A 20 -10.60 -14.49 -15.26
N GLU A 21 -11.87 -14.10 -15.37
CA GLU A 21 -12.37 -13.17 -16.40
C GLU A 21 -12.11 -11.69 -16.04
N GLY A 22 -11.69 -11.39 -14.81
CA GLY A 22 -11.47 -10.05 -14.30
C GLY A 22 -10.17 -9.37 -14.78
N ASP A 23 -9.82 -8.27 -14.13
CA ASP A 23 -8.55 -7.54 -14.35
C ASP A 23 -7.33 -8.46 -14.18
N VAL A 24 -6.25 -8.20 -14.90
CA VAL A 24 -5.03 -9.01 -14.85
C VAL A 24 -4.44 -9.13 -13.43
N ALA A 25 -4.61 -8.12 -12.57
CA ALA A 25 -4.23 -8.19 -11.17
C ALA A 25 -5.08 -9.20 -10.37
N ILE A 26 -6.37 -9.31 -10.70
CA ILE A 26 -7.26 -10.33 -10.11
C ILE A 26 -6.92 -11.72 -10.65
N GLN A 27 -6.61 -11.84 -11.94
CA GLN A 27 -6.14 -13.11 -12.51
C GLN A 27 -4.87 -13.60 -11.82
N TYR A 28 -3.88 -12.72 -11.65
CA TYR A 28 -2.63 -13.04 -10.95
C TYR A 28 -2.89 -13.51 -9.51
N GLN A 29 -3.66 -12.75 -8.73
CA GLN A 29 -3.95 -13.09 -7.33
C GLN A 29 -4.82 -14.34 -7.21
N THR A 30 -5.74 -14.59 -8.13
CA THR A 30 -6.54 -15.83 -8.17
C THR A 30 -5.63 -17.05 -8.38
N HIS A 31 -4.68 -16.95 -9.32
CA HIS A 31 -3.69 -18.00 -9.52
C HIS A 31 -2.82 -18.24 -8.29
N ARG A 32 -2.28 -17.16 -7.70
CA ARG A 32 -1.38 -17.25 -6.54
C ARG A 32 -2.08 -17.75 -5.28
N ASP A 33 -3.19 -17.11 -4.91
CA ASP A 33 -3.81 -17.26 -3.58
C ASP A 33 -4.83 -18.38 -3.52
N LEU A 34 -5.53 -18.67 -4.62
CA LEU A 34 -6.59 -19.69 -4.65
C LEU A 34 -6.17 -20.96 -5.37
N LEU A 35 -5.30 -20.87 -6.38
CA LEU A 35 -4.85 -22.03 -7.16
C LEU A 35 -3.43 -22.48 -6.78
N GLY A 36 -2.68 -21.69 -6.00
CA GLY A 36 -1.32 -22.02 -5.57
C GLY A 36 -0.31 -22.05 -6.72
N ILE A 37 -0.58 -21.33 -7.81
CA ILE A 37 0.27 -21.28 -9.01
C ILE A 37 0.83 -19.87 -9.14
N ASP A 38 2.15 -19.72 -9.06
CA ASP A 38 2.78 -18.44 -9.39
C ASP A 38 2.76 -18.20 -10.91
N ARG A 39 2.35 -17.00 -11.30
CA ARG A 39 2.17 -16.56 -12.69
C ARG A 39 2.88 -15.23 -12.92
N PRO A 40 4.22 -15.22 -12.95
CA PRO A 40 4.99 -13.99 -13.14
C PRO A 40 4.65 -13.30 -14.46
N ASP A 41 4.24 -14.06 -15.48
CA ASP A 41 3.76 -13.52 -16.76
C ASP A 41 2.50 -12.65 -16.61
N LEU A 42 1.58 -13.01 -15.71
CA LEU A 42 0.43 -12.17 -15.38
C LEU A 42 0.86 -10.95 -14.57
N ARG A 43 1.80 -11.13 -13.63
CA ARG A 43 2.32 -10.02 -12.81
C ARG A 43 2.98 -8.93 -13.66
N GLU A 44 3.78 -9.31 -14.65
CA GLU A 44 4.43 -8.36 -15.57
C GLU A 44 3.40 -7.60 -16.42
N ARG A 45 2.26 -8.21 -16.76
CA ARG A 45 1.20 -7.56 -17.54
C ARG A 45 0.43 -6.48 -16.76
N ILE A 46 0.47 -6.49 -15.42
CA ILE A 46 -0.24 -5.50 -14.59
C ILE A 46 0.19 -4.06 -14.93
N SER A 47 1.45 -3.83 -15.30
CA SER A 47 1.93 -2.51 -15.71
C SER A 47 1.51 -2.11 -17.12
N LEU A 48 1.08 -3.06 -17.94
CA LEU A 48 0.83 -2.87 -19.38
C LEU A 48 -0.67 -2.72 -19.69
N GLU A 49 -1.55 -3.34 -18.91
CA GLU A 49 -2.99 -3.30 -19.13
C GLU A 49 -3.79 -3.19 -17.81
N GLY A 50 -5.11 -3.00 -17.93
CA GLY A 50 -6.00 -2.99 -16.78
C GLY A 50 -5.77 -1.82 -15.82
N TRP A 51 -6.05 -2.05 -14.54
CA TRP A 51 -5.98 -1.02 -13.50
C TRP A 51 -4.55 -0.54 -13.22
N GLY A 52 -3.56 -1.43 -13.25
CA GLY A 52 -2.16 -1.06 -12.98
C GLY A 52 -1.64 -0.08 -14.04
N SER A 53 -1.83 -0.38 -15.32
CA SER A 53 -1.52 0.53 -16.43
C SER A 53 -2.29 1.85 -16.33
N ALA A 54 -3.58 1.80 -15.99
CA ALA A 54 -4.40 3.00 -15.80
C ALA A 54 -3.87 3.90 -14.68
N PHE A 55 -3.39 3.33 -13.57
CA PHE A 55 -2.73 4.10 -12.51
C PHE A 55 -1.41 4.68 -12.98
N LEU A 56 -0.51 3.87 -13.55
CA LEU A 56 0.80 4.33 -14.03
C LEU A 56 0.68 5.51 -15.00
N ALA A 57 -0.29 5.47 -15.92
CA ALA A 57 -0.56 6.53 -16.89
C ALA A 57 -0.99 7.88 -16.27
N LYS A 58 -1.35 7.92 -14.98
CA LYS A 58 -1.71 9.15 -14.25
C LYS A 58 -0.55 9.77 -13.50
N ARG A 59 0.64 9.16 -13.52
CA ARG A 59 1.83 9.76 -12.90
C ARG A 59 2.21 11.03 -13.66
N GLN A 60 2.42 12.10 -12.91
CA GLN A 60 2.75 13.42 -13.45
C GLN A 60 4.27 13.55 -13.64
N PRO A 61 4.74 14.51 -14.46
CA PRO A 61 6.17 14.76 -14.68
C PRO A 61 6.96 15.09 -13.41
N ASN A 62 6.29 15.56 -12.35
CA ASN A 62 6.90 15.80 -11.04
C ASN A 62 7.13 14.51 -10.22
N GLN A 63 6.98 13.34 -10.86
CA GLN A 63 7.15 12.01 -10.28
C GLN A 63 6.13 11.64 -9.21
N HIS A 64 5.03 12.36 -9.09
CA HIS A 64 3.94 12.05 -8.17
C HIS A 64 2.66 11.68 -8.92
N TRP A 65 1.77 10.96 -8.24
CA TRP A 65 0.34 10.98 -8.54
C TRP A 65 -0.34 12.12 -7.78
N GLY A 66 -1.32 12.74 -8.42
CA GLY A 66 -1.96 13.95 -7.90
C GLY A 66 -1.02 15.16 -7.95
N LEU A 67 -0.97 15.91 -6.86
CA LEU A 67 -0.10 17.08 -6.71
C LEU A 67 1.23 16.74 -6.04
N LYS A 68 1.20 15.88 -5.02
CA LYS A 68 2.37 15.46 -4.23
C LYS A 68 2.08 14.18 -3.43
N PHE A 69 2.93 13.86 -2.46
CA PHE A 69 2.83 12.66 -1.63
C PHE A 69 1.40 12.32 -1.16
N TYR A 70 0.71 13.22 -0.47
CA TYR A 70 -0.63 12.97 0.09
C TYR A 70 -1.68 14.02 -0.34
N GLN A 71 -1.49 14.66 -1.50
CA GLN A 71 -2.45 15.65 -1.99
C GLN A 71 -2.76 15.48 -3.47
N PRO A 72 -4.04 15.51 -3.88
CA PRO A 72 -5.25 15.50 -3.01
C PRO A 72 -5.46 14.11 -2.39
N LYS A 73 -6.33 14.01 -1.38
CA LYS A 73 -6.66 12.72 -0.78
C LYS A 73 -7.22 11.76 -1.84
N TRP A 74 -6.91 10.46 -1.71
CA TRP A 74 -7.36 9.34 -2.56
C TRP A 74 -6.68 9.19 -3.92
N THR A 75 -6.24 10.27 -4.56
CA THR A 75 -5.56 10.20 -5.87
C THR A 75 -4.12 10.69 -5.84
N SER A 76 -3.56 10.87 -4.64
CA SER A 76 -2.15 11.20 -4.42
C SER A 76 -1.25 9.97 -4.48
N SER A 77 0.06 10.22 -4.52
CA SER A 77 1.09 9.17 -4.55
C SER A 77 0.94 8.13 -3.45
N HIS A 78 0.62 8.53 -2.22
CA HIS A 78 0.39 7.61 -1.12
C HIS A 78 -0.67 6.53 -1.43
N TYR A 79 -1.84 6.97 -1.90
CA TYR A 79 -2.95 6.06 -2.18
C TYR A 79 -2.70 5.25 -3.46
N THR A 80 -2.14 5.88 -4.49
CA THR A 80 -1.81 5.14 -5.72
C THR A 80 -0.72 4.10 -5.51
N LEU A 81 0.30 4.36 -4.69
CA LEU A 81 1.33 3.38 -4.36
C LEU A 81 0.77 2.22 -3.52
N LEU A 82 -0.15 2.50 -2.58
CA LEU A 82 -0.90 1.45 -1.88
C LEU A 82 -1.69 0.58 -2.85
N ASP A 83 -2.46 1.20 -3.75
CA ASP A 83 -3.25 0.47 -4.75
C ASP A 83 -2.36 -0.36 -5.67
N LEU A 84 -1.27 0.19 -6.19
CA LEU A 84 -0.30 -0.52 -7.03
C LEU A 84 0.30 -1.74 -6.31
N ARG A 85 0.61 -1.61 -5.01
CA ARG A 85 1.05 -2.72 -4.17
C ARG A 85 -0.06 -3.78 -4.01
N TYR A 86 -1.30 -3.38 -3.72
CA TYR A 86 -2.43 -4.31 -3.59
C TYR A 86 -2.81 -5.00 -4.91
N LEU A 87 -2.56 -4.35 -6.05
CA LEU A 87 -2.65 -5.00 -7.36
C LEU A 87 -1.53 -6.02 -7.58
N ASN A 88 -0.49 -6.03 -6.73
CA ASN A 88 0.71 -6.86 -6.84
C ASN A 88 1.54 -6.59 -8.10
N ILE A 89 1.57 -5.34 -8.58
CA ILE A 89 2.42 -4.94 -9.70
C ILE A 89 3.89 -5.31 -9.42
N ASN A 90 4.71 -5.49 -10.47
CA ASN A 90 6.14 -5.77 -10.31
C ASN A 90 6.80 -4.83 -9.26
N PRO A 91 7.46 -5.37 -8.22
CA PRO A 91 8.05 -4.56 -7.15
C PRO A 91 9.19 -3.67 -7.65
N ARG A 92 9.73 -3.97 -8.83
CA ARG A 92 10.76 -3.18 -9.51
C ARG A 92 10.17 -2.24 -10.57
N GLN A 93 8.86 -1.95 -10.53
CA GLN A 93 8.25 -1.01 -11.46
C GLN A 93 8.90 0.38 -11.29
N PRO A 94 9.59 0.92 -12.32
CA PRO A 94 10.42 2.12 -12.18
C PRO A 94 9.66 3.32 -11.61
N GLU A 95 8.41 3.51 -12.04
CA GLU A 95 7.60 4.63 -11.60
C GLU A 95 7.28 4.58 -10.11
N ALA A 96 7.02 3.39 -9.58
CA ALA A 96 6.73 3.19 -8.18
C ALA A 96 8.01 3.34 -7.34
N THR A 97 9.11 2.69 -7.75
CA THR A 97 10.40 2.71 -7.04
C THR A 97 10.96 4.14 -6.95
N GLU A 98 10.91 4.90 -8.05
CA GLU A 98 11.36 6.29 -8.08
C GLU A 98 10.53 7.18 -7.13
N THR A 99 9.21 7.03 -7.15
CA THR A 99 8.31 7.84 -6.33
C THR A 99 8.48 7.53 -4.85
N VAL A 100 8.61 6.24 -4.50
CA VAL A 100 8.88 5.81 -3.12
C VAL A 100 10.21 6.37 -2.63
N ALA A 101 11.28 6.26 -3.43
CA ALA A 101 12.58 6.81 -3.07
C ALA A 101 12.54 8.34 -2.87
N LYS A 102 11.77 9.05 -3.71
CA LYS A 102 11.54 10.50 -3.55
C LYS A 102 10.82 10.83 -2.23
N ILE A 103 9.72 10.13 -1.93
CA ILE A 103 8.95 10.32 -0.68
C ILE A 103 9.84 10.03 0.54
N ALA A 104 10.62 8.95 0.49
CA ALA A 104 11.48 8.53 1.60
C ALA A 104 12.51 9.61 1.97
N ARG A 105 13.04 10.33 0.99
CA ARG A 105 14.01 11.42 1.20
C ARG A 105 13.38 12.75 1.61
N GLU A 106 12.22 13.08 1.05
CA GLU A 106 11.70 14.46 1.10
C GLU A 106 10.58 14.67 2.13
N GLU A 107 9.87 13.61 2.53
CA GLU A 107 8.64 13.74 3.33
C GLU A 107 8.85 13.36 4.81
N LYS A 108 10.10 13.24 5.27
CA LYS A 108 10.42 12.97 6.67
C LYS A 108 10.42 14.24 7.52
N THR A 109 10.00 14.10 8.78
CA THR A 109 10.06 15.18 9.79
C THR A 109 11.02 14.82 10.94
N LEU A 110 11.15 15.72 11.91
CA LEU A 110 12.10 15.61 13.03
C LEU A 110 11.86 14.39 13.93
N ASP A 111 10.65 13.83 13.94
CA ASP A 111 10.34 12.61 14.69
C ASP A 111 10.74 11.31 13.97
N GLY A 112 11.35 11.42 12.78
CA GLY A 112 11.84 10.31 11.96
C GLY A 112 10.79 9.69 11.04
N GLY A 113 9.51 9.98 11.28
CA GLY A 113 8.41 9.49 10.46
C GLY A 113 8.22 10.29 9.17
N VAL A 114 7.63 9.63 8.17
CA VAL A 114 7.08 10.28 6.97
C VAL A 114 5.79 11.03 7.36
N ASN A 115 5.68 12.28 6.95
CA ASN A 115 4.60 13.19 7.32
C ASN A 115 4.21 14.12 6.16
N PRO A 116 2.97 14.02 5.64
CA PRO A 116 2.54 14.88 4.53
C PRO A 116 2.16 16.31 4.93
N SER A 117 2.12 16.62 6.23
CA SER A 117 1.70 17.91 6.74
C SER A 117 2.88 18.88 6.85
N GLN A 118 2.67 20.10 6.37
CA GLN A 118 3.63 21.19 6.53
C GLN A 118 3.44 21.96 7.85
N ASN A 119 2.28 21.79 8.50
CA ASN A 119 1.88 22.56 9.68
C ASN A 119 1.79 21.71 10.95
N ILE A 120 1.73 20.39 10.82
CA ILE A 120 1.66 19.45 11.94
C ILE A 120 2.95 18.67 11.92
N LEU A 121 3.81 18.90 12.91
CA LEU A 121 5.14 18.30 12.95
C LEU A 121 5.12 16.83 13.40
N GLN A 122 4.07 16.40 14.09
CA GLN A 122 3.89 15.05 14.60
C GLN A 122 3.32 14.12 13.53
N SER A 123 4.11 13.10 13.19
CA SER A 123 3.76 12.04 12.24
C SER A 123 2.61 11.16 12.76
N ASP A 124 1.77 10.69 11.84
CA ASP A 124 0.74 9.68 12.11
C ASP A 124 1.33 8.27 11.97
N VAL A 125 1.25 7.45 13.02
CA VAL A 125 1.81 6.08 13.02
C VAL A 125 1.15 5.16 11.98
N CYS A 126 -0.15 5.33 11.72
CA CYS A 126 -0.89 4.60 10.69
C CYS A 126 -0.33 4.86 9.29
N LEU A 127 -0.03 6.13 8.99
CA LEU A 127 0.55 6.51 7.70
C LEU A 127 1.96 5.93 7.53
N ASN A 128 2.73 5.87 8.61
CA ASN A 128 4.06 5.28 8.60
C ASN A 128 4.01 3.76 8.46
N GLY A 129 3.05 3.07 9.09
CA GLY A 129 2.80 1.65 8.84
C GLY A 129 2.46 1.36 7.37
N MET A 130 1.58 2.18 6.77
CA MET A 130 1.27 2.10 5.34
C MET A 130 2.49 2.42 4.46
N PHE A 131 3.31 3.40 4.83
CA PHE A 131 4.54 3.72 4.11
C PHE A 131 5.57 2.60 4.19
N MET A 132 5.79 2.00 5.38
CA MET A 132 6.64 0.81 5.52
C MET A 132 6.17 -0.30 4.60
N ASN A 133 4.86 -0.52 4.54
CA ASN A 133 4.23 -1.51 3.71
C ASN A 133 4.59 -1.30 2.22
N TYR A 134 4.06 -0.30 1.51
CA TYR A 134 4.42 -0.16 0.08
C TYR A 134 5.90 0.20 -0.15
N GLY A 135 6.55 0.87 0.80
CA GLY A 135 7.95 1.29 0.70
C GLY A 135 8.90 0.11 0.60
N CYS A 136 8.79 -0.86 1.51
CA CYS A 136 9.60 -2.07 1.48
C CYS A 136 9.28 -2.93 0.24
N TYR A 137 8.00 -3.02 -0.14
CA TYR A 137 7.59 -3.75 -1.34
C TYR A 137 8.25 -3.21 -2.63
N PHE A 138 8.38 -1.89 -2.74
CA PHE A 138 9.04 -1.22 -3.86
C PHE A 138 10.54 -1.00 -3.65
N GLY A 139 11.16 -1.69 -2.67
CA GLY A 139 12.61 -1.71 -2.49
C GLY A 139 13.22 -0.36 -2.08
N VAL A 140 12.55 0.38 -1.20
CA VAL A 140 13.16 1.56 -0.56
C VAL A 140 14.47 1.17 0.16
N GLU A 141 15.49 2.02 0.09
CA GLU A 141 16.77 1.70 0.72
C GLU A 141 16.63 1.57 2.25
N ALA A 142 17.29 0.55 2.82
CA ALA A 142 17.24 0.27 4.26
C ALA A 142 17.65 1.49 5.11
N ALA A 143 18.64 2.27 4.66
CA ALA A 143 19.06 3.50 5.33
C ALA A 143 17.92 4.53 5.45
N GLU A 144 17.04 4.59 4.45
CA GLU A 144 15.87 5.46 4.47
C GLU A 144 14.75 4.90 5.37
N MET A 145 14.73 3.60 5.65
CA MET A 145 13.69 2.97 6.47
C MET A 145 13.99 3.09 7.98
N ASN A 146 15.26 3.18 8.37
CA ASN A 146 15.69 3.20 9.79
C ASN A 146 14.91 4.20 10.64
N SER A 147 14.82 5.47 10.21
CA SER A 147 14.12 6.50 11.00
C SER A 147 12.62 6.24 11.13
N VAL A 148 12.01 5.61 10.13
CA VAL A 148 10.58 5.25 10.13
C VAL A 148 10.33 4.09 11.08
N VAL A 149 11.23 3.10 11.11
CA VAL A 149 11.17 1.97 12.06
C VAL A 149 11.33 2.48 13.49
N ASP A 150 12.34 3.30 13.77
CA ASP A 150 12.56 3.90 15.08
C ASP A 150 11.34 4.71 15.53
N PHE A 151 10.77 5.52 14.61
CA PHE A 151 9.53 6.23 14.85
C PHE A 151 8.41 5.26 15.22
N VAL A 152 8.10 4.26 14.40
CA VAL A 152 7.00 3.31 14.65
C VAL A 152 7.17 2.60 15.99
N LEU A 153 8.38 2.12 16.32
CA LEU A 153 8.66 1.44 17.59
C LEU A 153 8.42 2.35 18.80
N SER A 154 8.73 3.65 18.68
CA SER A 154 8.47 4.64 19.74
C SER A 154 6.97 4.89 20.01
N GLN A 155 6.09 4.51 19.07
CA GLN A 155 4.65 4.77 19.14
C GLN A 155 3.83 3.61 19.73
N LYS A 156 4.49 2.53 20.18
CA LYS A 156 3.81 1.36 20.74
C LYS A 156 3.17 1.69 22.10
N LEU A 157 1.88 1.40 22.24
CA LEU A 157 1.13 1.59 23.48
C LEU A 157 1.31 0.40 24.45
N PRO A 158 0.97 0.56 25.76
CA PRO A 158 1.10 -0.52 26.74
C PRO A 158 0.27 -1.77 26.43
N ASP A 159 -0.81 -1.65 25.66
CA ASP A 159 -1.63 -2.77 25.19
C ASP A 159 -1.03 -3.50 23.97
N GLY A 160 0.15 -3.05 23.51
CA GLY A 160 0.89 -3.64 22.41
C GLY A 160 0.52 -3.11 21.02
N GLY A 161 -0.56 -2.32 20.90
CA GLY A 161 -1.02 -1.76 19.63
C GLY A 161 -0.59 -0.32 19.40
N PHE A 162 -1.23 0.32 18.41
CA PHE A 162 -0.86 1.65 17.93
C PHE A 162 -2.09 2.57 17.79
N ASN A 163 -1.88 3.88 17.88
CA ASN A 163 -2.93 4.88 17.68
C ASN A 163 -2.33 6.20 17.17
N CYS A 164 -2.83 6.72 16.04
CA CYS A 164 -2.34 7.97 15.44
C CYS A 164 -2.53 9.19 16.35
N ARG A 165 -3.45 9.14 17.32
CA ARG A 165 -3.60 10.20 18.32
C ARG A 165 -2.46 10.23 19.35
N PHE A 166 -1.72 9.14 19.54
CA PHE A 166 -0.69 9.04 20.58
C PHE A 166 0.37 10.12 20.42
N ASN A 167 0.96 10.25 19.23
CA ASN A 167 2.00 11.24 18.94
C ASN A 167 1.49 12.69 18.97
N ARG A 168 0.17 12.92 18.83
CA ARG A 168 -0.42 14.26 18.69
C ARG A 168 -0.94 14.83 20.00
N SER A 169 -1.76 14.05 20.69
CA SER A 169 -2.49 14.50 21.89
C SER A 169 -2.57 13.41 22.97
N GLY A 170 -1.83 12.32 22.80
CA GLY A 170 -1.92 11.14 23.64
C GLY A 170 -3.06 10.19 23.26
N ALA A 171 -2.91 8.94 23.67
CA ALA A 171 -3.91 7.88 23.54
C ALA A 171 -3.72 6.87 24.68
N ARG A 172 -4.83 6.40 25.27
CA ARG A 172 -4.81 5.33 26.28
C ARG A 172 -4.92 3.93 25.66
N HIS A 173 -5.64 3.83 24.55
CA HIS A 173 -5.96 2.57 23.89
C HIS A 173 -5.53 2.61 22.43
N SER A 174 -5.05 1.46 21.95
CA SER A 174 -4.80 1.25 20.53
C SER A 174 -6.09 1.33 19.71
N SER A 175 -5.93 1.52 18.41
CA SER A 175 -7.01 1.55 17.44
C SER A 175 -6.77 0.45 16.41
N LEU A 176 -7.84 -0.26 16.01
CA LEU A 176 -7.74 -1.37 15.06
C LEU A 176 -7.01 -0.97 13.78
N HIS A 177 -7.41 0.16 13.17
CA HIS A 177 -6.81 0.62 11.92
C HIS A 177 -5.31 0.91 12.06
N SER A 178 -4.88 1.67 13.08
CA SER A 178 -3.46 2.00 13.20
C SER A 178 -2.63 0.76 13.53
N THR A 179 -3.15 -0.14 14.37
CA THR A 179 -2.47 -1.39 14.69
C THR A 179 -2.32 -2.28 13.46
N LEU A 180 -3.37 -2.42 12.64
CA LEU A 180 -3.32 -3.24 11.43
C LEU A 180 -2.35 -2.65 10.40
N SER A 181 -2.40 -1.34 10.12
CA SER A 181 -1.46 -0.69 9.20
C SER A 181 -0.01 -0.89 9.61
N VAL A 182 0.29 -0.85 10.92
CA VAL A 182 1.65 -1.09 11.42
C VAL A 182 2.02 -2.57 11.32
N ALA A 183 1.11 -3.49 11.65
CA ALA A 183 1.37 -4.92 11.51
C ALA A 183 1.67 -5.29 10.05
N GLU A 184 0.88 -4.80 9.09
CA GLU A 184 1.11 -4.98 7.65
C GLU A 184 2.44 -4.36 7.18
N GLY A 185 2.83 -3.22 7.76
CA GLY A 185 4.12 -2.58 7.50
C GLY A 185 5.30 -3.40 8.02
N ILE A 186 5.22 -3.88 9.26
CA ILE A 186 6.26 -4.73 9.87
C ILE A 186 6.41 -6.05 9.12
N THR A 187 5.29 -6.69 8.75
CA THR A 187 5.32 -7.94 7.96
C THR A 187 6.03 -7.73 6.62
N GLU A 188 5.78 -6.62 5.93
CA GLU A 188 6.51 -6.36 4.68
C GLU A 188 8.00 -6.08 4.93
N TYR A 189 8.32 -5.34 5.99
CA TYR A 189 9.70 -5.07 6.38
C TYR A 189 10.46 -6.37 6.70
N GLU A 190 9.82 -7.35 7.35
CA GLU A 190 10.43 -8.67 7.58
C GLU A 190 10.78 -9.39 6.28
N TYR A 191 9.96 -9.24 5.24
CA TYR A 191 10.18 -9.91 3.95
C TYR A 191 11.16 -9.19 3.03
N ASN A 192 11.16 -7.86 3.02
CA ASN A 192 11.82 -7.06 1.97
C ASN A 192 12.63 -5.85 2.51
N GLY A 193 12.75 -5.68 3.82
CA GLY A 193 13.38 -4.53 4.48
C GLY A 193 14.86 -4.67 4.81
#